data_AF-A0A967G964-F1
#
_entry.id   AF-A0A967G964-F1
#
_cell.length_a   1.000
_cell.length_b   1.000
_cell.length_c   1.000
_cell.angle_alpha   90.00
_cell.angle_beta   90.00
_cell.angle_gamma   90.00
#
_symmetry.space_group_name_H-M   'P 1'
#
loop_
_entity.id
_entity.type
_entity.pdbx_description
1 polymer ?
#
loop_
_entity_poly.entity_id
_entity_poly.type
_entity_poly.pdbx_seq_one_letter_code
_entity_poly.pdbx_strand_id
1 'polypeptide(L)'
;SHTIHSGQEITLGRRDDCDVVLPFATISRRHAKIYSEDGIFHIRNLSQTNTVRVNEENRLTHNQAISLKSGDIIRLGPIEIMVEGLEEQKDLEAMKHKTLKIRCSNCGQVTDYNPESFCPWCGMSLAGSQTVVGIE
;
A
#
# COMPACT_ATOMS: atom_id res chain seq x y z
N SER A 1 3.37 23.74 -0.26
CA SER A 1 3.32 22.27 -0.19
C SER A 1 3.53 21.85 1.25
N HIS A 2 2.85 20.81 1.72
CA HIS A 2 3.13 20.17 3.01
C HIS A 2 3.77 18.81 2.73
N THR A 3 4.87 18.52 3.41
CA THR A 3 5.58 17.25 3.29
C THR A 3 5.39 16.46 4.57
N ILE A 4 5.13 15.16 4.42
CA ILE A 4 4.94 14.21 5.51
C ILE A 4 5.95 13.09 5.30
N HIS A 5 6.66 12.70 6.35
CA HIS A 5 7.63 11.62 6.32
C HIS A 5 7.03 10.32 6.88
N SER A 6 7.70 9.20 6.61
CA SER A 6 7.29 7.91 7.18
C SER A 6 7.29 7.95 8.71
N GLY A 7 6.29 7.30 9.32
CA GLY A 7 6.05 7.34 10.77
C GLY A 7 5.41 8.63 11.30
N GLN A 8 5.10 9.61 10.43
CA GLN A 8 4.37 10.82 10.82
C GLN A 8 2.87 10.71 10.52
N GLU A 9 2.09 11.51 11.25
CA GLU A 9 0.71 11.82 10.91
C GLU A 9 0.47 13.33 10.93
N ILE A 10 -0.46 13.77 10.08
CA ILE A 10 -0.98 15.14 10.07
C ILE A 10 -2.50 15.12 10.01
N THR A 11 -3.11 16.19 10.47
CA THR A 11 -4.55 16.39 10.52
C THR A 11 -4.99 17.54 9.63
N LEU A 12 -6.12 17.33 8.94
CA LEU A 12 -6.76 18.31 8.07
C LEU A 12 -8.13 18.65 8.67
N GLY A 13 -8.41 19.93 8.87
CA GLY A 13 -9.65 20.35 9.49
C GLY A 13 -9.84 21.86 9.53
N ARG A 14 -11.03 22.29 9.95
CA ARG A 14 -11.38 23.72 10.02
C ARG A 14 -10.78 24.43 11.22
N ARG A 15 -10.45 23.71 12.29
CA ARG A 15 -9.87 24.32 13.49
C ARG A 15 -8.39 24.66 13.27
N ASP A 16 -7.96 25.65 14.02
CA ASP A 16 -6.58 26.11 14.14
C ASP A 16 -5.65 25.08 14.82
N ASP A 17 -6.20 24.08 15.49
CA ASP A 17 -5.46 22.96 16.10
C ASP A 17 -5.10 21.83 15.11
N CYS A 18 -5.42 21.99 13.81
CA CYS A 18 -5.05 21.04 12.76
C CYS A 18 -3.74 21.47 12.08
N ASP A 19 -2.92 20.49 11.67
CA ASP A 19 -1.67 20.74 10.96
C ASP A 19 -1.90 21.45 9.61
N VAL A 20 -3.01 21.14 8.94
CA VAL A 20 -3.49 21.83 7.75
C VAL A 20 -4.88 22.40 8.02
N VAL A 21 -4.93 23.73 8.16
CA VAL A 21 -6.16 24.48 8.46
C VAL A 21 -6.92 24.79 7.16
N LEU A 22 -8.14 24.29 7.05
CA LEU A 22 -9.05 24.46 5.91
C LEU A 22 -10.33 25.17 6.38
N PRO A 23 -10.39 26.52 6.37
CA PRO A 23 -11.39 27.31 7.09
C PRO A 23 -12.77 27.38 6.37
N PHE A 24 -13.29 26.25 5.90
CA PHE A 24 -14.56 26.15 5.19
C PHE A 24 -15.64 25.52 6.05
N ALA A 25 -16.86 26.05 6.02
CA ALA A 25 -17.97 25.56 6.86
C ALA A 25 -18.33 24.08 6.62
N THR A 26 -18.11 23.58 5.39
CA THR A 26 -18.30 22.17 5.01
C THR A 26 -17.18 21.25 5.52
N ILE A 27 -16.12 21.81 6.10
CA ILE A 27 -15.03 21.07 6.71
C ILE A 27 -15.27 20.94 8.22
N SER A 28 -15.34 19.69 8.69
CA SER A 28 -15.38 19.34 10.10
C SER A 28 -14.15 19.88 10.85
N ARG A 29 -14.31 20.09 12.16
CA ARG A 29 -13.26 20.62 13.04
C ARG A 29 -11.95 19.86 12.89
N ARG A 30 -12.03 18.53 12.91
CA ARG A 30 -11.01 17.59 12.44
C ARG A 30 -11.69 16.71 11.39
N HIS A 31 -11.30 16.82 10.12
CA HIS A 31 -12.03 16.22 9.01
C HIS A 31 -11.38 14.93 8.55
N ALA A 32 -10.07 14.97 8.35
CA ALA A 32 -9.30 13.82 7.91
C ALA A 32 -7.94 13.80 8.60
N LYS A 33 -7.28 12.65 8.58
CA LYS A 33 -5.85 12.57 8.87
C LYS A 33 -5.14 11.80 7.79
N ILE A 34 -3.92 12.23 7.48
CA ILE A 34 -3.00 11.49 6.63
C ILE A 34 -1.91 10.94 7.55
N TYR A 35 -1.60 9.66 7.44
CA TYR A 35 -0.62 9.00 8.29
C TYR A 35 0.16 7.96 7.49
N SER A 36 1.39 7.69 7.92
CA SER A 36 2.19 6.59 7.39
C SER A 36 2.18 5.40 8.34
N GLU A 37 1.94 4.21 7.80
CA GLU A 37 2.00 2.91 8.48
C GLU A 37 2.78 1.95 7.56
N ASP A 38 3.84 1.34 8.09
CA ASP A 38 4.73 0.43 7.33
C ASP A 38 5.24 0.99 5.99
N GLY A 39 5.55 2.29 5.94
CA GLY A 39 6.01 2.98 4.74
C GLY A 39 4.91 3.34 3.74
N ILE A 40 3.67 2.91 3.98
CA ILE A 40 2.49 3.21 3.17
C ILE A 40 1.77 4.42 3.75
N PHE A 41 1.43 5.39 2.91
CA PHE A 41 0.62 6.53 3.32
C PHE A 41 -0.86 6.23 3.15
N HIS A 42 -1.65 6.64 4.13
CA HIS A 42 -3.09 6.46 4.16
C HIS A 42 -3.79 7.78 4.46
N ILE A 43 -5.03 7.91 3.97
CA ILE A 43 -5.96 8.92 4.46
C ILE A 43 -7.13 8.24 5.18
N ARG A 44 -7.52 8.78 6.34
CA ARG A 44 -8.70 8.37 7.10
C ARG A 44 -9.67 9.51 7.26
N ASN A 45 -10.97 9.24 7.07
CA ASN A 45 -12.02 10.19 7.37
C ASN A 45 -12.33 10.21 8.88
N LEU A 46 -12.16 11.37 9.52
CA LEU A 46 -12.52 11.60 10.92
C LEU A 46 -13.89 12.27 11.08
N SER A 47 -14.43 12.86 10.01
CA SER A 47 -15.72 13.52 9.99
C SER A 47 -16.87 12.51 10.10
N GLN A 48 -17.86 12.82 10.94
CA GLN A 48 -19.07 12.00 11.10
C GLN A 48 -20.13 12.32 10.04
N THR A 49 -20.09 13.51 9.45
CA THR A 49 -21.15 14.03 8.56
C THR A 49 -20.72 14.02 7.10
N ASN A 50 -19.55 14.60 6.83
CA ASN A 50 -19.02 14.75 5.49
C ASN A 50 -17.98 13.66 5.18
N THR A 51 -17.90 13.29 3.91
CA THR A 51 -17.01 12.24 3.41
C THR A 51 -15.74 12.80 2.81
N VAL A 52 -14.67 12.02 2.90
CA VAL A 52 -13.45 12.21 2.10
C VAL A 52 -13.63 11.47 0.79
N ARG A 53 -13.29 12.08 -0.35
CA ARG A 53 -13.23 11.37 -1.64
C ARG A 53 -11.79 11.24 -2.09
N VAL A 54 -11.42 10.09 -2.63
CA VAL A 54 -10.13 9.86 -3.27
C VAL A 54 -10.41 9.42 -4.70
N ASN A 55 -9.97 10.23 -5.66
CA ASN A 55 -10.35 10.11 -7.07
C ASN A 55 -11.89 10.12 -7.23
N GLU A 56 -12.43 9.40 -8.21
CA GLU A 56 -13.87 9.40 -8.51
C GLU A 56 -14.65 8.34 -7.71
N GLU A 57 -14.03 7.17 -7.50
CA GLU A 57 -14.69 5.96 -7.00
C GLU A 57 -14.71 5.87 -5.47
N ASN A 58 -13.64 6.32 -4.79
CA ASN A 58 -13.50 6.06 -3.36
C ASN A 58 -14.14 7.18 -2.55
N ARG A 59 -15.19 6.84 -1.80
CA ARG A 59 -15.86 7.73 -0.85
C ARG A 59 -15.78 7.16 0.56
N LEU A 60 -14.90 7.74 1.37
CA LEU A 60 -14.67 7.33 2.75
C LEU A 60 -15.69 7.99 3.69
N THR A 61 -16.52 7.18 4.31
CA THR A 61 -17.38 7.56 5.45
C THR A 61 -16.60 7.48 6.76
N HIS A 62 -17.23 7.80 7.89
CA HIS A 62 -16.55 7.94 9.17
C HIS A 62 -15.68 6.72 9.52
N ASN A 63 -14.43 6.97 9.91
CA ASN A 63 -13.37 6.00 10.24
C ASN A 63 -12.89 5.10 9.10
N GLN A 64 -13.43 5.20 7.89
CA GLN A 64 -12.87 4.51 6.73
C GLN A 64 -11.54 5.14 6.32
N ALA A 65 -10.63 4.29 5.86
CA ALA A 65 -9.31 4.68 5.38
C ALA A 65 -8.96 3.96 4.08
N ILE A 66 -8.09 4.56 3.28
CA ILE A 66 -7.51 3.97 2.08
C ILE A 66 -6.04 4.37 1.96
N SER A 67 -5.22 3.52 1.35
CA SER A 67 -3.87 3.90 0.96
C SER A 67 -3.89 4.94 -0.15
N LEU A 68 -2.89 5.81 -0.14
CA LEU A 68 -2.68 6.85 -1.14
C LEU A 68 -1.56 6.46 -2.09
N LYS A 69 -1.68 6.92 -3.34
CA LYS A 69 -0.65 6.79 -4.38
C LYS A 69 -0.29 8.17 -4.93
N SER A 70 0.91 8.27 -5.49
CA SER A 70 1.30 9.49 -6.21
C SER A 70 0.34 9.71 -7.38
N GLY A 71 -0.18 10.93 -7.52
CA GLY A 71 -1.19 11.31 -8.49
C GLY A 71 -2.63 11.26 -7.97
N ASP A 72 -2.90 10.69 -6.79
CA ASP A 72 -4.25 10.67 -6.23
C ASP A 72 -4.77 12.08 -5.94
N ILE A 73 -6.06 12.29 -6.21
CA ILE A 73 -6.77 13.53 -5.89
C ILE A 73 -7.70 13.30 -4.69
N ILE A 74 -7.39 13.94 -3.57
CA ILE A 74 -8.18 13.92 -2.35
C ILE A 74 -9.13 15.12 -2.36
N ARG A 75 -10.43 14.88 -2.14
CA ARG A 75 -11.44 15.93 -2.07
C ARG A 75 -12.12 15.97 -0.71
N LEU A 76 -12.10 17.16 -0.10
CA LEU A 76 -12.74 17.47 1.18
C LEU A 76 -13.58 18.73 0.99
N GLY A 77 -14.91 18.64 1.03
CA GLY A 77 -15.77 19.80 0.76
C GLY A 77 -15.41 20.46 -0.59
N PRO A 78 -15.07 21.77 -0.62
CA PRO A 78 -14.69 22.49 -1.85
C PRO A 78 -13.20 22.37 -2.21
N ILE A 79 -12.41 21.59 -1.46
CA ILE A 79 -10.95 21.52 -1.61
C ILE A 79 -10.56 20.26 -2.34
N GLU A 80 -9.63 20.40 -3.29
CA GLU A 80 -8.90 19.31 -3.94
C GLU A 80 -7.41 19.38 -3.55
N ILE A 81 -6.83 18.24 -3.20
CA ILE A 81 -5.43 18.09 -2.84
C ILE A 81 -4.84 16.98 -3.71
N MET A 82 -3.78 17.29 -4.44
CA MET A 82 -3.02 16.31 -5.23
C MET A 82 -1.91 15.71 -4.38
N VAL A 83 -1.79 14.39 -4.41
CA VAL A 83 -0.72 13.65 -3.77
C VAL A 83 0.45 13.54 -4.73
N GLU A 84 1.65 13.89 -4.29
CA GLU A 84 2.88 13.81 -5.08
C GLU A 84 3.99 13.14 -4.27
N GLY A 85 4.94 12.50 -4.96
CA GLY A 85 6.18 12.02 -4.33
C GLY A 85 6.03 10.79 -3.45
N LEU A 86 4.97 9.99 -3.64
CA LEU A 86 4.87 8.66 -3.04
C LEU A 86 5.59 7.66 -3.94
N GLU A 87 6.85 7.35 -3.62
CA GLU A 87 7.55 6.22 -4.23
C GLU A 87 6.91 4.93 -3.68
N GLU A 88 6.30 4.14 -4.57
CA GLU A 88 5.86 2.79 -4.20
C GLU A 88 7.08 2.00 -3.75
N GLN A 89 7.13 1.64 -2.46
CA GLN A 89 7.95 0.52 -2.04
C GLN A 89 7.32 -0.74 -2.67
N LYS A 90 7.68 -1.02 -3.94
CA LYS A 90 7.35 -2.29 -4.58
C LYS A 90 7.84 -3.38 -3.66
N ASP A 91 6.88 -4.09 -3.09
CA ASP A 91 7.04 -5.12 -2.08
C ASP A 91 8.26 -6.00 -2.38
N LEU A 92 9.37 -5.72 -1.69
CA LEU A 92 10.50 -6.63 -1.60
C LEU A 92 10.05 -8.00 -1.05
N GLU A 93 8.93 -8.03 -0.33
CA GLU A 93 8.26 -9.21 0.22
C GLU A 93 7.39 -9.96 -0.82
N ALA A 94 6.70 -9.27 -1.74
CA ALA A 94 5.94 -9.93 -2.81
C ALA A 94 6.88 -10.51 -3.89
N MET A 95 8.05 -9.89 -4.07
CA MET A 95 9.10 -10.40 -4.96
C MET A 95 9.90 -11.58 -4.38
N LYS A 96 9.83 -11.83 -3.06
CA LYS A 96 10.39 -13.03 -2.41
C LYS A 96 9.62 -14.32 -2.71
N HIS A 97 8.34 -14.24 -3.12
CA HIS A 97 7.46 -15.41 -3.23
C HIS A 97 7.14 -15.86 -4.65
N LYS A 98 7.67 -15.20 -5.70
CA LYS A 98 7.60 -15.75 -7.07
C LYS A 98 8.74 -16.73 -7.30
N THR A 99 8.81 -17.74 -6.44
CA THR A 99 9.85 -18.75 -6.51
C THR A 99 9.57 -19.66 -7.68
N LEU A 100 10.50 -19.70 -8.64
CA LEU A 100 10.45 -20.60 -9.78
C LEU A 100 10.27 -22.03 -9.23
N LYS A 101 9.19 -22.75 -9.56
CA LYS A 101 9.01 -24.12 -9.08
C LYS A 101 9.79 -25.07 -10.00
N ILE A 102 10.47 -26.04 -9.40
CA ILE A 102 11.23 -27.06 -10.10
C ILE A 102 10.73 -28.45 -9.75
N ARG A 103 10.60 -29.31 -10.76
CA ARG A 103 10.26 -30.72 -10.55
C ARG A 103 11.54 -31.53 -10.51
N CYS A 104 11.78 -32.22 -9.40
CA CYS A 104 12.91 -33.13 -9.26
C CYS A 104 12.81 -34.26 -10.30
N SER A 105 13.87 -34.47 -11.08
CA SER A 105 13.93 -35.52 -12.11
C SER A 105 13.99 -36.94 -11.53
N ASN A 106 14.41 -37.09 -10.27
CA ASN A 106 14.52 -38.39 -9.62
C ASN A 106 13.23 -38.83 -8.92
N CYS A 107 12.67 -37.97 -8.05
CA CYS A 107 11.51 -38.33 -7.24
C CYS A 107 10.19 -37.68 -7.70
N GLY A 108 10.22 -36.81 -8.71
CA GLY A 108 9.04 -36.18 -9.30
C GLY A 108 8.36 -35.11 -8.45
N GLN A 109 8.83 -34.87 -7.22
CA GLN A 109 8.30 -33.86 -6.31
C GLN A 109 8.62 -32.45 -6.80
N VAL A 110 7.72 -31.51 -6.51
CA VAL A 110 7.85 -30.10 -6.90
C VAL A 110 8.32 -29.30 -5.69
N THR A 111 9.36 -28.51 -5.86
CA THR A 111 9.91 -27.63 -4.82
C THR A 111 10.23 -26.26 -5.40
N ASP A 112 10.55 -25.35 -4.51
CA ASP A 112 11.09 -24.04 -4.82
C ASP A 112 12.50 -24.17 -5.40
N TYR A 113 12.76 -23.54 -6.56
CA TYR A 113 14.08 -23.49 -7.15
C TYR A 113 14.99 -22.68 -6.24
N ASN A 114 15.94 -23.38 -5.64
CA ASN A 114 17.10 -22.76 -5.01
C ASN A 114 18.34 -23.20 -5.80
N PRO A 115 19.07 -22.26 -6.43
CA PRO A 115 20.23 -22.57 -7.28
C PRO A 115 21.37 -23.29 -6.54
N GLU A 116 21.40 -23.27 -5.21
CA GLU A 116 22.40 -23.95 -4.38
C GLU A 116 21.92 -25.30 -3.80
N SER A 117 20.71 -25.76 -4.15
CA SER A 117 20.04 -26.85 -3.42
C SER A 117 20.05 -28.24 -4.06
N PHE A 118 19.99 -29.22 -3.16
CA PHE A 118 19.56 -30.59 -3.43
C PHE A 118 18.06 -30.72 -3.15
N CYS A 119 17.40 -31.64 -3.85
CA CYS A 119 16.01 -32.01 -3.59
C CYS A 119 15.84 -32.39 -2.11
N PRO A 120 14.93 -31.74 -1.35
CA PRO A 120 14.77 -32.01 0.09
C PRO A 120 14.36 -33.44 0.43
N TRP A 121 13.76 -34.17 -0.51
CA TRP A 121 13.24 -35.51 -0.28
C TRP A 121 14.21 -36.63 -0.69
N CYS A 122 15.06 -36.41 -1.69
CA CYS A 122 15.93 -37.46 -2.22
C CYS A 122 17.40 -37.08 -2.35
N GLY A 123 17.77 -35.85 -2.00
CA GLY A 123 19.16 -35.40 -1.98
C GLY A 123 19.83 -35.27 -3.35
N MET A 124 19.09 -35.31 -4.46
CA MET A 124 19.66 -35.10 -5.80
C MET A 124 19.86 -33.62 -6.09
N SER A 125 20.96 -33.25 -6.74
CA SER A 125 21.19 -31.86 -7.18
C SER A 125 20.09 -31.38 -8.12
N LEU A 126 19.57 -30.17 -7.87
CA LEU A 126 18.55 -29.55 -8.71
C LEU A 126 19.13 -28.78 -9.90
N ALA A 127 20.46 -28.78 -10.07
CA ALA A 127 21.15 -28.07 -11.15
C ALA A 127 20.80 -28.60 -12.57
N GLY A 128 20.22 -29.80 -12.68
CA GLY A 128 19.82 -30.42 -13.94
C GLY A 128 18.32 -30.68 -14.11
N SER A 129 17.46 -30.16 -13.24
CA SER A 129 16.01 -30.43 -13.29
C SER A 129 15.23 -29.52 -14.24
N GLN A 130 14.11 -30.01 -14.78
CA GLN A 130 13.24 -29.24 -15.67
C GLN A 130 12.46 -28.17 -14.90
N THR A 131 12.53 -26.92 -15.38
CA THR A 131 11.73 -25.81 -14.87
C THR A 131 10.25 -26.06 -15.14
N VAL A 132 9.39 -25.85 -14.14
CA VAL A 132 7.94 -25.88 -14.31
C VAL A 132 7.41 -24.46 -14.19
N VAL A 133 7.00 -23.86 -15.30
CA VAL A 133 6.26 -22.59 -15.27
C VAL A 133 4.81 -22.94 -14.97
N GLY A 134 4.38 -22.75 -13.72
CA GLY A 134 2.97 -22.73 -13.38
C GLY A 134 2.36 -21.50 -14.03
N ILE A 135 1.48 -21.71 -15.01
CA ILE A 135 0.57 -20.68 -15.50
C ILE A 135 -0.65 -20.77 -14.58
N GLU A 136 -0.81 -19.78 -13.69
CA GLU A 136 -2.09 -19.49 -13.05
C GLU A 136 -2.83 -18.43 -13.86
#